data_AF-A0A438HX31-F1
#
_entry.id   AF-A0A438HX31-F1
#
_cell.length_a   1.000
_cell.length_b   1.000
_cell.length_c   1.000
_cell.angle_alpha   90.00
_cell.angle_beta   90.00
_cell.angle_gamma   90.00
#
_symmetry.space_group_name_H-M   'P 1'
#
loop_
_entity.id
_entity.type
_entity.pdbx_description
1 polymer ?
#
loop_
_entity_poly.entity_id
_entity_poly.type
_entity_poly.pdbx_seq_one_letter_code
_entity_poly.pdbx_strand_id
1 'polypeptide(L)'
;MLMRLIYTMAGCLVAISIAKEESNKLGTVIGIDLGTTYSCVGVYKNGHVEIIANDQGNRITPSWVAFTDTERLIGEAAKNQAAVNAERTVFDVKRLIGRKFDDKEVQKDMKLFPFKIVNKDGKPYIQVKIKDGRPRSSVLRR
;
A
#
# COMPACT_ATOMS: atom_id res chain seq x y z
N MET A 1 -22.88 -39.91 39.41
CA MET A 1 -21.55 -39.56 38.87
C MET A 1 -21.56 -39.48 37.33
N LEU A 2 -22.10 -40.50 36.64
CA LEU A 2 -22.17 -40.58 35.17
C LEU A 2 -22.95 -39.41 34.51
N MET A 3 -24.07 -39.00 35.08
CA MET A 3 -24.93 -37.94 34.52
C MET A 3 -24.28 -36.54 34.55
N ARG A 4 -23.43 -36.27 35.55
CA ARG A 4 -22.63 -35.03 35.62
C ARG A 4 -21.55 -35.00 34.54
N LEU A 5 -20.93 -36.15 34.25
CA LEU A 5 -19.85 -36.28 33.27
C LEU A 5 -20.35 -36.02 31.83
N ILE A 6 -21.57 -36.49 31.52
CA ILE A 6 -22.22 -36.26 30.23
C ILE A 6 -22.55 -34.77 30.03
N TYR A 7 -23.08 -34.10 31.06
CA TYR A 7 -23.41 -32.68 30.99
C TYR A 7 -22.17 -31.79 30.81
N THR A 8 -21.06 -32.10 31.50
CA THR A 8 -19.79 -31.40 31.29
C THR A 8 -19.23 -31.61 29.90
N MET A 9 -19.35 -32.81 29.32
CA MET A 9 -18.85 -33.08 27.97
C MET A 9 -19.68 -32.43 26.87
N ALA A 10 -21.00 -32.43 27.01
CA ALA A 10 -21.90 -31.72 26.10
C ALA A 10 -21.65 -30.20 26.15
N GLY A 11 -21.47 -29.63 27.34
CA GLY A 11 -21.11 -28.21 27.51
C GLY A 11 -19.78 -27.83 26.85
N CYS A 12 -18.75 -28.68 26.98
CA CYS A 12 -17.48 -28.49 26.29
C CYS A 12 -17.60 -28.54 24.76
N LEU A 13 -18.37 -29.49 24.20
CA LEU A 13 -18.58 -29.56 22.75
C LEU A 13 -19.27 -28.31 22.20
N VAL A 14 -20.28 -27.80 22.91
CA VAL A 14 -21.00 -26.58 22.53
C VAL A 14 -20.07 -25.36 22.58
N ALA A 15 -19.26 -25.23 23.64
CA ALA A 15 -18.28 -24.16 23.76
C ALA A 15 -17.21 -24.21 22.65
N ILE A 16 -16.74 -25.40 22.27
CA ILE A 16 -15.78 -25.59 21.18
C ILE A 16 -16.39 -25.19 19.83
N SER A 17 -17.65 -25.57 19.58
CA SER A 17 -18.36 -25.16 18.36
C SER A 17 -18.54 -23.65 18.27
N ILE A 18 -18.93 -23.00 19.37
CA ILE A 18 -19.09 -21.53 19.43
C ILE A 18 -17.75 -20.82 19.17
N ALA A 19 -16.66 -21.26 19.81
CA ALA A 19 -15.33 -20.68 19.61
C ALA A 19 -14.83 -20.85 18.15
N LYS A 20 -15.15 -21.99 17.52
CA LYS A 20 -14.81 -22.25 16.12
C LYS A 20 -15.60 -21.35 15.16
N GLU A 21 -16.85 -21.04 15.49
CA GLU A 21 -17.70 -20.17 14.68
C GLU A 21 -17.29 -18.69 14.76
N GLU A 22 -16.88 -18.20 15.94
CA GLU A 22 -16.32 -16.84 16.09
C GLU A 22 -15.03 -16.65 15.29
N SER A 23 -14.16 -17.65 15.21
CA SER A 23 -12.94 -17.57 14.39
C SER A 23 -13.21 -17.37 12.89
N ASN A 24 -14.38 -17.81 12.41
CA ASN A 24 -14.81 -17.67 11.01
C ASN A 24 -15.47 -16.30 10.71
N LYS A 25 -15.77 -15.48 11.73
CA LYS A 25 -16.41 -14.16 11.53
C LYS A 25 -15.44 -13.08 11.05
N LEU A 26 -14.14 -13.22 11.33
CA LEU A 26 -13.12 -12.30 10.81
C LEU A 26 -12.78 -12.72 9.38
N GLY A 27 -13.14 -11.89 8.40
CA GLY A 27 -12.64 -12.04 7.04
C GLY A 27 -11.10 -11.97 7.00
N THR A 28 -10.50 -12.32 5.87
CA THR A 28 -9.04 -12.29 5.69
C THR A 28 -8.46 -10.93 6.10
N VAL A 29 -7.57 -10.94 7.08
CA VAL A 29 -6.90 -9.72 7.59
C VAL A 29 -5.62 -9.48 6.81
N ILE A 30 -5.49 -8.28 6.26
CA ILE A 30 -4.32 -7.84 5.49
C ILE A 30 -3.63 -6.69 6.22
N GLY A 31 -2.33 -6.81 6.44
CA GLY A 31 -1.45 -5.73 6.87
C GLY A 31 -0.68 -5.17 5.68
N ILE A 32 -0.67 -3.84 5.51
CA ILE A 32 0.07 -3.15 4.45
C ILE A 32 1.05 -2.18 5.10
N ASP A 33 2.34 -2.41 4.87
CA ASP A 33 3.37 -1.40 5.15
C ASP A 33 3.61 -0.58 3.88
N LEU A 34 3.18 0.68 3.93
CA LEU A 34 3.44 1.67 2.87
C LEU A 34 4.74 2.40 3.17
N GLY A 35 5.89 1.80 2.88
CA GLY A 35 7.20 2.42 3.08
C GLY A 35 7.55 3.47 2.02
N THR A 36 8.59 4.26 2.28
CA THR A 36 9.02 5.34 1.38
C THR A 36 9.52 4.80 0.04
N THR A 37 10.41 3.79 0.09
CA THR A 37 11.05 3.22 -1.11
C THR A 37 10.43 1.89 -1.53
N TYR A 38 10.02 1.07 -0.57
CA TYR A 38 9.36 -0.22 -0.79
C TYR A 38 8.14 -0.35 0.10
N SER A 39 7.17 -1.12 -0.36
CA SER A 39 5.98 -1.52 0.39
C SER A 39 5.94 -3.04 0.53
N CYS A 40 5.23 -3.51 1.55
CA CYS A 40 5.07 -4.93 1.88
C CYS A 40 3.61 -5.21 2.23
N VAL A 41 3.13 -6.42 1.90
CA VAL A 41 1.77 -6.87 2.24
C VAL A 41 1.87 -8.23 2.93
N GLY A 42 1.23 -8.35 4.09
CA GLY A 42 1.12 -9.59 4.84
C GLY A 42 -0.34 -9.98 5.06
N VAL A 43 -0.61 -11.28 5.12
CA VAL A 43 -1.92 -11.84 5.48
C VAL A 43 -1.80 -12.62 6.78
N TYR A 44 -2.78 -12.45 7.68
CA TYR A 44 -2.88 -13.30 8.87
C TYR A 44 -3.74 -14.52 8.54
N LYS A 45 -3.14 -15.72 8.56
CA LYS A 45 -3.80 -16.98 8.24
C LYS A 45 -3.17 -18.11 9.07
N ASN A 46 -3.97 -19.10 9.46
CA ASN A 46 -3.48 -20.29 10.19
C ASN A 46 -2.64 -19.95 11.44
N GLY A 47 -3.06 -18.93 12.20
CA GLY A 47 -2.40 -18.53 13.45
C GLY A 47 -1.09 -17.76 13.30
N HIS A 48 -0.65 -17.41 12.09
CA HIS A 48 0.58 -16.65 11.84
C HIS A 48 0.45 -15.67 10.68
N VAL A 49 1.45 -14.80 10.51
CA VAL A 49 1.52 -13.84 9.39
C VAL A 49 2.35 -14.44 8.26
N GLU A 50 1.79 -14.43 7.05
CA GLU A 50 2.48 -14.80 5.81
C GLU A 50 2.71 -13.54 4.95
N ILE A 51 3.95 -13.32 4.48
CA ILE A 51 4.26 -12.20 3.57
C ILE A 51 3.96 -12.61 2.14
N ILE A 52 3.15 -11.81 1.46
CA ILE A 52 2.69 -12.06 0.09
C ILE A 52 3.77 -11.63 -0.90
N ALA A 53 4.16 -12.54 -1.79
CA ALA A 53 5.04 -12.20 -2.92
C ALA A 53 4.23 -11.54 -4.04
N ASN A 54 4.84 -10.58 -4.73
CA ASN A 54 4.29 -10.01 -5.96
C ASN A 54 4.38 -11.00 -7.14
N ASP A 55 3.91 -10.59 -8.31
CA ASP A 55 3.91 -11.34 -9.56
C ASP A 55 5.31 -11.79 -10.03
N GLN A 56 6.36 -11.13 -9.56
CA GLN A 56 7.76 -11.49 -9.81
C GLN A 56 8.39 -12.36 -8.72
N GLY A 57 7.63 -12.73 -7.68
CA GLY A 57 8.13 -13.52 -6.55
C GLY A 57 8.81 -12.71 -5.44
N ASN A 58 8.85 -11.38 -5.54
CA ASN A 58 9.46 -10.53 -4.52
C ASN A 58 8.49 -10.23 -3.37
N ARG A 59 8.97 -10.33 -2.12
CA ARG A 59 8.17 -10.06 -0.90
C ARG A 59 8.07 -8.57 -0.53
N ILE A 60 8.82 -7.72 -1.23
CA ILE A 60 8.74 -6.27 -1.13
C ILE A 60 8.58 -5.72 -2.55
N THR A 61 7.78 -4.67 -2.70
CA THR A 61 7.52 -4.04 -4.00
C THR A 61 7.94 -2.58 -3.95
N PRO A 62 8.70 -2.06 -4.92
CA PRO A 62 9.06 -0.64 -4.96
C PRO A 62 7.81 0.25 -4.89
N SER A 63 7.84 1.27 -4.04
CA SER A 63 6.80 2.32 -3.93
C SER A 63 6.90 3.31 -5.09
N TRP A 64 6.88 2.80 -6.32
CA TRP A 64 7.12 3.53 -7.56
C TRP A 64 5.90 3.42 -8.48
N VAL A 65 5.56 4.53 -9.14
CA VAL A 65 4.48 4.59 -10.15
C VAL A 65 4.97 5.36 -11.36
N ALA A 66 4.95 4.76 -12.54
CA ALA A 66 5.29 5.45 -13.79
C ALA A 66 4.08 5.58 -14.70
N PHE A 67 3.96 6.73 -15.35
CA PHE A 67 2.94 6.99 -16.35
C PHE A 67 3.56 6.94 -17.74
N THR A 68 3.04 6.06 -18.58
CA THR A 68 3.39 6.00 -20.01
C THR A 68 2.24 6.55 -20.84
N ASP A 69 2.38 6.54 -22.15
CA ASP A 69 1.30 6.94 -23.05
C ASP A 69 0.20 5.86 -23.16
N THR A 70 0.50 4.62 -22.80
CA THR A 70 -0.42 3.48 -22.93
C THR A 70 -1.01 3.06 -21.59
N GLU A 71 -0.25 3.15 -20.51
CA GLU A 71 -0.61 2.53 -19.24
C GLU A 71 0.08 3.19 -18.03
N ARG A 72 -0.21 2.64 -16.86
CA ARG A 72 0.44 3.01 -15.59
C ARG A 72 1.19 1.79 -15.06
N LEU A 73 2.50 1.91 -14.98
CA LEU A 73 3.38 0.89 -14.41
C LEU A 73 3.53 1.12 -12.90
N ILE A 74 3.66 0.04 -12.13
CA ILE A 74 3.79 0.06 -10.67
C ILE A 74 4.91 -0.90 -10.26
N GLY A 75 5.62 -0.59 -9.17
CA GLY A 75 6.63 -1.49 -8.63
C GLY A 75 7.89 -1.57 -9.47
N GLU A 76 8.39 -2.79 -9.69
CA GLU A 76 9.64 -3.03 -10.42
C GLU A 76 9.56 -2.52 -11.87
N ALA A 77 8.42 -2.69 -12.54
CA ALA A 77 8.23 -2.18 -13.90
C ALA A 77 8.40 -0.65 -13.98
N ALA A 78 7.89 0.09 -12.98
CA ALA A 78 8.07 1.54 -12.92
C ALA A 78 9.52 1.94 -12.60
N LYS A 79 10.15 1.25 -11.64
CA LYS A 79 11.53 1.50 -11.22
C LYS A 79 12.54 1.25 -12.35
N ASN A 80 12.37 0.18 -13.12
CA ASN A 80 13.30 -0.22 -14.17
C ASN A 80 13.41 0.78 -15.32
N GLN A 81 12.34 1.53 -15.59
CA GLN A 81 12.31 2.56 -16.65
C GLN A 81 12.55 3.99 -16.13
N ALA A 82 12.86 4.16 -14.84
CA ALA A 82 13.01 5.49 -14.22
C ALA A 82 14.08 6.35 -14.90
N ALA A 83 15.17 5.74 -15.37
CA ALA A 83 16.26 6.46 -16.03
C ALA A 83 15.85 7.05 -17.39
N VAL A 84 14.90 6.41 -18.10
CA VAL A 84 14.47 6.84 -19.45
C VAL A 84 13.20 7.70 -19.42
N ASN A 85 12.43 7.66 -18.33
CA ASN A 85 11.15 8.37 -18.18
C ASN A 85 11.04 9.07 -16.83
N ALA A 86 12.11 9.76 -16.41
CA ALA A 86 12.25 10.28 -15.05
C ALA A 86 11.11 11.25 -14.65
N GLU A 87 10.72 12.17 -15.54
CA GLU A 87 9.69 13.19 -15.25
C GLU A 87 8.29 12.61 -15.02
N ARG A 88 8.02 11.40 -15.52
CA ARG A 88 6.72 10.72 -15.35
C ARG A 88 6.81 9.51 -14.41
N THR A 89 7.94 9.34 -13.73
CA THR A 89 8.18 8.25 -12.79
C THR A 89 8.25 8.78 -11.38
N VAL A 90 7.24 8.44 -10.58
CA VAL A 90 6.99 9.00 -9.26
C VAL A 90 7.46 8.01 -8.18
N PHE A 91 8.21 8.53 -7.21
CA PHE A 91 8.72 7.81 -6.04
C PHE A 91 8.76 8.74 -4.83
N ASP A 92 9.07 8.20 -3.64
CA ASP A 92 9.20 8.96 -2.39
C ASP A 92 7.97 9.79 -1.98
N VAL A 93 6.80 9.42 -2.51
CA VAL A 93 5.51 10.09 -2.24
C VAL A 93 5.21 10.23 -0.75
N LYS A 94 5.63 9.25 0.06
CA LYS A 94 5.47 9.27 1.52
C LYS A 94 6.06 10.52 2.17
N ARG A 95 7.08 11.14 1.56
CA ARG A 95 7.68 12.39 2.03
C ARG A 95 6.73 13.59 1.91
N LEU A 96 5.80 13.56 0.95
CA LEU A 96 4.90 14.66 0.64
C LEU A 96 3.52 14.51 1.31
N ILE A 97 3.12 13.28 1.63
CA ILE A 97 1.79 13.01 2.22
C ILE A 97 1.62 13.79 3.53
N GLY A 98 0.54 14.54 3.60
CA GLY A 98 0.17 15.27 4.81
C GLY A 98 0.92 16.56 5.09
N ARG A 99 1.83 16.96 4.21
CA ARG A 99 2.57 18.23 4.29
C ARG A 99 1.86 19.37 3.57
N LYS A 100 2.25 20.60 3.88
CA LYS A 100 1.87 21.79 3.10
C LYS A 100 2.91 22.02 1.99
N PHE A 101 2.49 22.65 0.90
CA PHE A 101 3.37 22.93 -0.22
C PHE A 101 4.58 23.78 0.22
N ASP A 102 4.37 24.77 1.09
CA ASP A 102 5.41 25.70 1.53
C ASP A 102 6.31 25.16 2.66
N ASP A 103 6.13 23.90 3.09
CA ASP A 103 6.98 23.29 4.11
C ASP A 103 8.44 23.21 3.61
N LYS A 104 9.41 23.58 4.47
CA LYS A 104 10.85 23.60 4.12
C LYS A 104 11.34 22.26 3.54
N GLU A 105 10.88 21.15 4.11
CA GLU A 105 11.21 19.80 3.63
C GLU A 105 10.65 19.54 2.22
N VAL A 106 9.41 19.98 1.93
CA VAL A 106 8.81 19.84 0.59
C VAL A 106 9.61 20.66 -0.42
N GLN A 107 9.95 21.91 -0.09
CA GLN A 107 10.74 22.78 -0.95
C GLN A 107 12.17 22.25 -1.20
N LYS A 108 12.75 21.52 -0.23
CA LYS A 108 14.03 20.85 -0.39
C LYS A 108 13.91 19.61 -1.28
N ASP A 109 12.94 18.74 -1.00
CA ASP A 109 12.70 17.51 -1.75
C ASP A 109 12.36 17.80 -3.22
N MET A 110 11.60 18.87 -3.49
CA MET A 110 11.28 19.35 -4.83
C MET A 110 12.49 19.60 -5.74
N LYS A 111 13.64 19.96 -5.16
CA LYS A 111 14.88 20.20 -5.93
C LYS A 111 15.58 18.91 -6.35
N LEU A 112 15.22 17.79 -5.71
CA LEU A 112 15.84 16.49 -5.91
C LEU A 112 15.00 15.60 -6.84
N PHE A 113 13.71 15.87 -6.95
CA PHE A 113 12.82 15.08 -7.78
C PHE A 113 12.89 15.47 -9.26
N PRO A 114 12.86 14.49 -10.18
CA PRO A 114 12.79 14.75 -11.61
C PRO A 114 11.38 15.14 -12.08
N PHE A 115 10.36 14.89 -11.27
CA PHE A 115 8.96 15.20 -11.58
C PHE A 115 8.50 16.49 -10.92
N LYS A 116 7.49 17.13 -11.53
CA LYS A 116 7.01 18.44 -11.09
C LYS A 116 6.04 18.30 -9.91
N ILE A 117 6.27 19.09 -8.86
CA ILE A 117 5.32 19.29 -7.76
C ILE A 117 4.72 20.69 -7.89
N VAL A 118 3.39 20.79 -7.81
CA VAL A 118 2.63 22.04 -7.92
C VAL A 118 1.83 22.29 -6.66
N ASN A 119 1.62 23.56 -6.35
CA ASN A 119 0.74 23.98 -5.27
C ASN A 119 -0.71 23.92 -5.77
N LYS A 120 -1.57 23.23 -5.03
CA LYS A 120 -3.02 23.30 -5.19
C LYS A 120 -3.65 23.43 -3.80
N ASP A 121 -4.25 24.58 -3.54
CA ASP A 121 -4.90 24.91 -2.27
C ASP A 121 -3.99 24.70 -1.04
N GLY A 122 -2.72 25.08 -1.16
CA GLY A 122 -1.71 24.98 -0.10
C GLY A 122 -1.12 23.56 0.08
N LYS A 123 -1.52 22.59 -0.76
CA LYS A 123 -1.06 21.20 -0.68
C LYS A 123 -0.15 20.85 -1.88
N PRO A 124 0.88 20.01 -1.69
CA PRO A 124 1.72 19.55 -2.78
C PRO A 124 1.02 18.50 -3.62
N TYR A 125 1.01 18.70 -4.93
CA TYR A 125 0.47 17.77 -5.92
C TYR A 125 1.56 17.41 -6.93
N ILE A 126 1.65 16.14 -7.29
CA ILE A 126 2.54 15.69 -8.35
C ILE A 126 1.82 15.88 -9.68
N GLN A 127 2.46 16.59 -10.61
CA GLN A 127 1.95 16.86 -11.96
C GLN A 127 2.73 16.01 -12.96
N VAL A 128 2.03 15.09 -13.63
CA VAL A 128 2.59 14.24 -14.69
C VAL A 128 1.87 14.52 -16.01
N LYS A 129 2.62 14.46 -17.12
CA LYS A 129 2.04 14.50 -18.47
C LYS A 129 1.55 13.10 -18.85
N ILE A 130 0.38 13.02 -19.46
CA ILE A 130 -0.20 11.80 -20.04
C ILE A 130 -0.57 12.05 -21.51
N LYS A 131 -0.88 10.98 -22.25
CA LYS A 131 -1.02 10.93 -23.72
C LYS A 131 -1.77 12.11 -24.35
N ASP A 132 -2.84 12.61 -23.74
CA ASP A 132 -3.63 13.75 -24.26
C ASP A 132 -2.90 15.10 -24.21
N GLY A 133 -1.63 15.14 -23.76
CA GLY A 133 -0.90 16.37 -23.46
C GLY A 133 -1.43 17.13 -22.23
N ARG A 134 -2.61 16.73 -21.73
CA ARG A 134 -3.24 17.33 -20.55
C ARG A 134 -2.46 16.96 -19.29
N PRO A 135 -2.04 17.96 -18.49
CA PRO A 135 -1.40 17.66 -17.21
C PRO A 135 -2.40 17.00 -16.28
N ARG A 136 -2.06 15.82 -15.73
CA ARG A 136 -2.83 15.21 -14.65
C ARG A 136 -2.14 15.53 -13.34
N SER A 137 -2.84 16.25 -12.49
CA SER A 137 -2.48 16.38 -11.08
C SER A 137 -3.29 15.34 -10.31
N SER A 138 -2.62 14.31 -9.80
CA SER A 138 -3.24 13.37 -8.88
C SER A 138 -3.09 13.88 -7.45
N VAL A 139 -4.20 13.99 -6.74
CA VAL A 139 -4.19 14.18 -5.28
C VAL A 139 -3.41 13.01 -4.69
N LEU A 140 -2.41 13.29 -3.86
CA LEU A 140 -1.87 12.32 -2.91
C LEU A 140 -2.96 12.09 -1.87
N ARG A 141 -3.95 11.25 -2.20
CA ARG A 141 -5.06 10.95 -1.29
C ARG A 141 -4.51 10.17 -0.11
N ARG A 142 -4.78 10.67 1.10
CA ARG A 142 -4.95 9.80 2.26
C ARG A 142 -6.29 9.09 2.13
#